data_AF-L7LQH5-F1
#
_entry.id   AF-L7LQH5-F1
#
_cell.length_a   1.000
_cell.length_b   1.000
_cell.length_c   1.000
_cell.angle_alpha   90.00
_cell.angle_beta   90.00
_cell.angle_gamma   90.00
#
_symmetry.space_group_name_H-M   'P 1'
#
loop_
_entity.id
_entity.type
_entity.pdbx_description
1 polymer ?
#
loop_
_entity_poly.entity_id
_entity_poly.type
_entity_poly.pdbx_seq_one_letter_code
_entity_poly.pdbx_strand_id
1 'polypeptide(L)'
;MDDERPPVRAVSYDKDSESHWLSVLYALLEGASEALEISRDDIDGTLSWSKDGKRSIVLFDTVPGGAGASKKIAENLQRVVRFAVDRVSRCDCGEETSCYGCLRSYRNDRHHDRLSRAGALAIFNELRIEGVRDAVDGPWGQTLTHTSSSVIELFAELATLGVAKPQIGIDIGEYYWPAEALWTESRVVLVEGEDDDRDAALAADGYKVYRVADTVADQLAEAVGNTV
;
A
#
# COMPACT_ATOMS: atom_id res chain seq x y z
N MET A 1 27.52 -17.83 -15.35
CA MET A 1 26.25 -18.22 -14.73
C MET A 1 25.29 -17.15 -15.16
N ASP A 2 24.68 -17.39 -16.31
CA ASP A 2 23.97 -16.39 -17.10
C ASP A 2 22.62 -16.10 -16.42
N ASP A 3 22.41 -14.84 -16.05
CA ASP A 3 21.16 -14.29 -15.50
C ASP A 3 20.12 -14.23 -16.63
N GLU A 4 19.48 -15.36 -16.91
CA GLU A 4 18.42 -15.48 -17.93
C GLU A 4 17.10 -14.92 -17.38
N ARG A 5 17.05 -13.59 -17.21
CA ARG A 5 15.82 -12.87 -16.88
C ARG A 5 14.87 -12.97 -18.07
N PRO A 6 13.60 -13.37 -17.89
CA PRO A 6 12.66 -13.54 -18.99
C PRO A 6 12.48 -12.22 -19.76
N PRO A 7 12.26 -12.29 -21.10
CA PRO A 7 12.12 -11.09 -21.92
C PRO A 7 10.88 -10.31 -21.49
N VAL A 8 11.10 -9.10 -20.98
CA VAL A 8 10.02 -8.14 -20.73
C VAL A 8 9.38 -7.85 -22.08
N ARG A 9 8.06 -8.09 -22.21
CA ARG A 9 7.31 -7.80 -23.44
C ARG A 9 7.55 -6.34 -23.83
N ALA A 10 8.05 -6.12 -25.04
CA ALA A 10 8.28 -4.79 -25.57
C ALA A 10 6.95 -4.15 -25.97
N VAL A 11 6.58 -3.06 -25.29
CA VAL A 11 5.42 -2.22 -25.64
C VAL A 11 5.70 -1.53 -26.99
N SER A 12 4.76 -1.60 -27.94
CA SER A 12 4.92 -1.00 -29.28
C SER A 12 4.91 0.54 -29.26
N TYR A 13 5.55 1.17 -30.25
CA TYR A 13 5.80 2.62 -30.28
C TYR A 13 4.93 3.38 -31.30
N ASP A 14 4.22 4.39 -30.79
CA ASP A 14 3.69 5.57 -31.48
C ASP A 14 3.94 6.82 -30.59
N LYS A 15 3.59 8.03 -31.05
CA LYS A 15 3.72 9.26 -30.24
C LYS A 15 2.93 9.21 -28.93
N ASP A 16 1.85 8.44 -28.90
CA ASP A 16 1.01 8.29 -27.71
C ASP A 16 1.73 7.46 -26.65
N SER A 17 2.57 6.49 -27.06
CA SER A 17 3.46 5.71 -26.19
C SER A 17 4.35 6.61 -25.31
N GLU A 18 4.98 7.66 -25.87
CA GLU A 18 5.86 8.54 -25.06
C GLU A 18 5.06 9.32 -24.01
N SER A 19 3.90 9.85 -24.39
CA SER A 19 2.99 10.58 -23.48
C SER A 19 2.43 9.67 -22.38
N HIS A 20 2.17 8.40 -22.69
CA HIS A 20 1.76 7.40 -21.70
C HIS A 20 2.87 7.12 -20.68
N TRP A 21 4.10 6.86 -21.14
CA TRP A 21 5.26 6.66 -20.25
C TRP A 21 5.58 7.90 -19.42
N LEU A 22 5.39 9.10 -19.99
CA LEU A 22 5.53 10.35 -19.26
C LEU A 22 4.47 10.48 -18.15
N SER A 23 3.25 10.05 -18.43
CA SER A 23 2.17 9.97 -17.44
C SER A 23 2.51 8.97 -16.32
N VAL A 24 3.12 7.83 -16.65
CA VAL A 24 3.61 6.87 -15.64
C VAL A 24 4.73 7.47 -14.78
N LEU A 25 5.70 8.16 -15.39
CA LEU A 25 6.78 8.83 -14.64
C LEU A 25 6.20 9.77 -13.59
N TYR A 26 5.25 10.62 -13.97
CA TYR A 26 4.65 11.55 -13.02
C TYR A 26 3.73 10.85 -12.01
N ALA A 27 3.02 9.79 -12.39
CA ALA A 27 2.29 8.96 -11.43
C ALA A 27 3.24 8.39 -10.36
N LEU A 28 4.42 7.90 -10.74
CA LEU A 28 5.42 7.35 -9.82
C LEU A 28 6.02 8.43 -8.90
N LEU A 29 6.29 9.63 -9.44
CA LEU A 29 6.82 10.72 -8.63
C LEU A 29 5.81 11.22 -7.59
N GLU A 30 4.53 11.37 -7.98
CA GLU A 30 3.47 11.74 -7.05
C GLU A 30 3.17 10.60 -6.05
N GLY A 31 3.14 9.35 -6.52
CA GLY A 31 2.98 8.17 -5.67
C GLY A 31 4.12 7.99 -4.67
N ALA A 32 5.37 8.30 -5.05
CA ALA A 32 6.52 8.27 -4.16
C ALA A 32 6.43 9.34 -3.06
N SER A 33 6.00 10.55 -3.44
CA SER A 33 5.81 11.63 -2.50
C SER A 33 4.74 11.31 -1.46
N GLU A 34 3.60 10.77 -1.92
CA GLU A 34 2.49 10.39 -1.04
C GLU A 34 2.86 9.18 -0.15
N ALA A 35 3.42 8.12 -0.73
CA ALA A 35 3.67 6.87 -0.01
C ALA A 35 4.81 6.93 1.00
N LEU A 36 5.81 7.78 0.76
CA LEU A 36 7.07 7.82 1.52
C LEU A 36 7.33 9.17 2.18
N GLU A 37 6.37 10.09 2.09
CA GLU A 37 6.44 11.47 2.61
C GLU A 37 7.69 12.22 2.12
N ILE A 38 8.06 11.98 0.85
CA ILE A 38 9.18 12.66 0.20
C ILE A 38 8.65 13.95 -0.41
N SER A 39 9.34 15.07 -0.16
CA SER A 39 8.99 16.34 -0.82
C SER A 39 9.08 16.20 -2.34
N ARG A 40 8.07 16.68 -3.08
CA ARG A 40 8.12 16.70 -4.55
C ARG A 40 9.26 17.56 -5.11
N ASP A 41 9.79 18.48 -4.33
CA ASP A 41 10.94 19.27 -4.75
C ASP A 41 12.26 18.53 -4.64
N ASP A 42 12.32 17.43 -3.86
CA ASP A 42 13.52 16.65 -3.57
C ASP A 42 13.73 15.45 -4.52
N ILE A 43 12.71 15.12 -5.33
CA ILE A 43 12.76 14.04 -6.31
C ILE A 43 12.28 14.49 -7.68
N ASP A 44 12.93 14.00 -8.72
CA ASP A 44 12.48 14.16 -10.09
C ASP A 44 12.86 12.92 -10.90
N GLY A 45 12.45 12.89 -12.15
CA GLY A 45 12.79 11.80 -13.03
C GLY A 45 12.78 12.16 -14.50
N THR A 46 13.30 11.23 -15.28
CA THR A 46 13.35 11.35 -16.73
C THR A 46 13.11 10.00 -17.38
N LEU A 47 12.65 10.05 -18.61
CA LEU A 47 12.56 8.88 -19.47
C LEU A 47 13.92 8.64 -20.13
N SER A 48 14.38 7.39 -20.12
CA SER A 48 15.62 6.96 -20.75
C SER A 48 15.35 5.79 -21.69
N TRP A 49 15.79 5.96 -22.94
CA TRP A 49 15.52 5.03 -24.03
C TRP A 49 16.81 4.35 -24.46
N SER A 50 16.84 3.02 -24.41
CA SER A 50 17.97 2.28 -24.97
C SER A 50 17.81 2.12 -26.49
N LYS A 51 18.95 1.92 -27.17
CA LYS A 51 18.99 1.61 -28.61
C LYS A 51 18.26 0.31 -28.95
N ASP A 52 18.17 -0.62 -27.99
CA ASP A 52 17.49 -1.91 -28.13
C ASP A 52 15.98 -1.82 -27.85
N GLY A 53 15.42 -0.61 -27.76
CA GLY A 53 14.00 -0.42 -27.50
C GLY A 53 13.60 -0.57 -26.02
N LYS A 54 14.56 -0.77 -25.10
CA LYS A 54 14.24 -0.80 -23.66
C LYS A 54 13.80 0.59 -23.21
N ARG A 55 12.80 0.59 -22.33
CA ARG A 55 12.17 1.77 -21.77
C ARG A 55 12.48 1.79 -20.28
N SER A 56 13.16 2.84 -19.84
CA SER A 56 13.57 2.99 -18.45
C SER A 56 13.06 4.32 -17.92
N ILE A 57 12.50 4.28 -16.71
CA ILE A 57 12.26 5.47 -15.90
C ILE A 57 13.45 5.62 -14.97
N VAL A 58 14.07 6.79 -14.98
CA VAL A 58 15.19 7.12 -14.09
C VAL A 58 14.68 8.12 -13.06
N LEU A 59 14.72 7.74 -11.79
CA LEU A 59 14.35 8.60 -10.65
C LEU A 59 15.62 9.03 -9.92
N PHE A 60 15.71 10.29 -9.54
CA PHE A 60 16.90 10.85 -8.91
C PHE A 60 16.54 11.92 -7.88
N ASP A 61 17.45 12.11 -6.91
CA ASP A 61 17.41 13.22 -5.97
C ASP A 61 17.76 14.53 -6.68
N THR A 62 16.99 15.59 -6.41
CA THR A 62 17.27 16.95 -6.91
C THR A 62 18.12 17.77 -5.94
N VAL A 63 18.21 17.33 -4.68
CA VAL A 63 18.99 17.98 -3.63
C VAL A 63 20.50 17.80 -3.92
N PRO A 64 21.31 18.87 -3.89
CA PRO A 64 22.76 18.76 -4.04
C PRO A 64 23.39 17.79 -3.02
N GLY A 65 24.12 16.80 -3.49
CA GLY A 65 24.71 15.74 -2.66
C GLY A 65 23.80 14.53 -2.41
N GLY A 66 22.53 14.59 -2.81
CA GLY A 66 21.55 13.52 -2.68
C GLY A 66 20.98 13.41 -1.26
N ALA A 67 19.65 13.52 -1.12
CA ALA A 67 18.96 13.34 0.15
C ALA A 67 18.64 11.87 0.47
N GLY A 68 18.89 10.96 -0.50
CA GLY A 68 18.63 9.53 -0.37
C GLY A 68 17.20 9.14 -0.74
N ALA A 69 16.42 10.04 -1.32
CA ALA A 69 15.06 9.79 -1.73
C ALA A 69 14.97 8.75 -2.85
N SER A 70 15.89 8.80 -3.83
CA SER A 70 15.98 7.79 -4.89
C SER A 70 16.25 6.38 -4.33
N LYS A 71 17.11 6.27 -3.31
CA LYS A 71 17.38 5.02 -2.60
C LYS A 71 16.14 4.52 -1.84
N LYS A 72 15.47 5.41 -1.09
CA LYS A 72 14.24 5.10 -0.35
C LYS A 72 13.14 4.60 -1.28
N ILE A 73 13.00 5.22 -2.46
CA ILE A 73 12.07 4.78 -3.51
C ILE A 73 12.43 3.39 -4.01
N ALA A 74 13.71 3.11 -4.30
CA ALA A 74 14.13 1.80 -4.77
C ALA A 74 13.83 0.68 -3.76
N GLU A 75 14.07 0.94 -2.46
CA GLU A 75 13.77 0.00 -1.37
C GLU A 75 12.26 -0.23 -1.16
N ASN A 76 11.42 0.72 -1.57
CA ASN A 76 9.96 0.69 -1.37
C ASN A 76 9.18 0.70 -2.70
N LEU A 77 9.79 0.24 -3.79
CA LEU A 77 9.26 0.43 -5.14
C LEU A 77 7.83 -0.11 -5.30
N GLN A 78 7.54 -1.28 -4.70
CA GLN A 78 6.20 -1.87 -4.77
C GLN A 78 5.15 -0.97 -4.13
N ARG A 79 5.46 -0.36 -2.97
CA ARG A 79 4.57 0.60 -2.28
C ARG A 79 4.35 1.86 -3.12
N VAL A 80 5.42 2.41 -3.69
CA VAL A 80 5.37 3.58 -4.59
C VAL A 80 4.48 3.33 -5.80
N VAL A 81 4.66 2.18 -6.46
CA VAL A 81 3.86 1.79 -7.63
C VAL A 81 2.38 1.65 -7.25
N ARG A 82 2.07 1.01 -6.12
CA ARG A 82 0.68 0.86 -5.63
C ARG A 82 -0.01 2.21 -5.43
N PHE A 83 0.65 3.14 -4.74
CA PHE A 83 0.14 4.50 -4.53
C PHE A 83 0.01 5.28 -5.84
N ALA A 84 0.94 5.10 -6.79
CA ALA A 84 0.85 5.71 -8.10
C ALA A 84 -0.41 5.25 -8.87
N VAL A 85 -0.71 3.95 -8.86
CA VAL A 85 -1.91 3.45 -9.53
C VAL A 85 -3.17 3.87 -8.78
N ASP A 86 -3.20 3.78 -7.44
CA ASP A 86 -4.36 4.20 -6.63
C ASP A 86 -4.70 5.67 -6.88
N ARG A 87 -3.71 6.56 -6.77
CA ARG A 87 -3.84 8.00 -7.01
C ARG A 87 -4.44 8.32 -8.38
N VAL A 88 -3.98 7.64 -9.43
CA VAL A 88 -4.49 7.84 -10.79
C VAL A 88 -5.88 7.21 -10.97
N SER A 89 -6.16 6.11 -10.27
CA SER A 89 -7.45 5.39 -10.39
C SER A 89 -8.58 6.12 -9.65
N ARG A 90 -8.32 6.68 -8.47
CA ARG A 90 -9.33 7.32 -7.60
C ARG A 90 -9.63 8.78 -7.92
N CYS A 91 -8.89 9.40 -8.83
CA CYS A 91 -9.09 10.80 -9.19
C CYS A 91 -10.41 10.99 -9.95
N ASP A 92 -11.05 12.15 -9.82
CA ASP A 92 -12.34 12.44 -10.46
C ASP A 92 -12.22 13.32 -11.74
N CYS A 93 -11.01 13.68 -12.18
CA CYS A 93 -10.85 14.42 -13.45
C CYS A 93 -11.03 13.49 -14.66
N GLY A 94 -11.39 14.03 -15.84
CA GLY A 94 -11.57 13.21 -17.05
C GLY A 94 -10.35 12.34 -17.34
N GLU A 95 -10.55 11.07 -17.70
CA GLU A 95 -9.46 10.09 -17.83
C GLU A 95 -8.49 10.45 -18.97
N GLU A 96 -8.99 11.08 -20.03
CA GLU A 96 -8.22 11.66 -21.13
C GLU A 96 -7.38 12.89 -20.73
N THR A 97 -7.50 13.35 -19.48
CA THR A 97 -6.83 14.54 -18.96
C THR A 97 -5.98 14.24 -17.72
N SER A 98 -5.41 15.30 -17.13
CA SER A 98 -4.68 15.27 -15.88
C SER A 98 -4.98 16.52 -15.04
N CYS A 99 -4.81 16.43 -13.72
CA CYS A 99 -4.95 17.54 -12.79
C CYS A 99 -3.86 17.48 -11.71
N TYR A 100 -3.79 18.49 -10.84
CA TYR A 100 -2.85 18.54 -9.73
C TYR A 100 -3.09 17.46 -8.66
N GLY A 101 -4.30 16.88 -8.62
CA GLY A 101 -4.64 15.76 -7.74
C GLY A 101 -4.15 14.39 -8.23
N CYS A 102 -3.72 14.25 -9.49
CA CYS A 102 -3.24 12.98 -10.02
C CYS A 102 -1.79 13.06 -10.53
N LEU A 103 -1.54 13.82 -11.61
CA LEU A 103 -0.27 13.78 -12.34
C LEU A 103 0.45 15.13 -12.43
N ARG A 104 -0.26 16.25 -12.26
CA ARG A 104 0.31 17.59 -12.46
C ARG A 104 0.99 18.12 -11.20
N SER A 105 2.08 18.81 -11.40
CA SER A 105 2.75 19.66 -10.43
C SER A 105 3.24 20.92 -11.15
N TYR A 106 3.61 21.96 -10.40
CA TYR A 106 4.17 23.17 -11.03
C TYR A 106 5.45 22.89 -11.82
N ARG A 107 6.25 21.89 -11.38
CA ARG A 107 7.50 21.50 -12.04
C ARG A 107 7.31 20.87 -13.42
N ASN A 108 6.16 20.26 -13.67
CA ASN A 108 5.88 19.56 -14.93
C ASN A 108 4.92 20.30 -15.86
N ASP A 109 4.71 21.61 -15.65
CA ASP A 109 3.83 22.48 -16.45
C ASP A 109 4.04 22.31 -17.97
N ARG A 110 5.31 22.25 -18.40
CA ARG A 110 5.70 22.03 -19.81
C ARG A 110 5.19 20.74 -20.44
N HIS A 111 4.63 19.81 -19.65
CA HIS A 111 4.13 18.53 -20.10
C HIS A 111 2.62 18.36 -19.89
N HIS A 112 1.93 19.31 -19.25
CA HIS A 112 0.53 19.15 -18.83
C HIS A 112 -0.43 18.77 -19.98
N ASP A 113 -0.12 19.17 -21.20
CA ASP A 113 -0.83 18.87 -22.44
C ASP A 113 -0.65 17.41 -22.92
N ARG A 114 0.39 16.73 -22.43
CA ARG A 114 0.73 15.34 -22.76
C ARG A 114 0.34 14.35 -21.67
N LEU A 115 -0.01 14.82 -20.48
CA LEU A 115 -0.32 13.97 -19.33
C LEU A 115 -1.80 13.58 -19.32
N SER A 116 -2.07 12.27 -19.28
CA SER A 116 -3.41 11.72 -19.13
C SER A 116 -3.45 10.56 -18.14
N ARG A 117 -4.54 10.45 -17.37
CA ARG A 117 -4.77 9.31 -16.48
C ARG A 117 -4.87 8.01 -17.27
N ALA A 118 -5.63 8.02 -18.37
CA ALA A 118 -5.79 6.90 -19.28
C ALA A 118 -4.44 6.40 -19.80
N GLY A 119 -3.52 7.30 -20.14
CA GLY A 119 -2.18 6.94 -20.61
C GLY A 119 -1.35 6.22 -19.55
N ALA A 120 -1.38 6.71 -18.30
CA ALA A 120 -0.71 6.02 -17.19
C ALA A 120 -1.33 4.65 -16.91
N LEU A 121 -2.66 4.58 -16.81
CA LEU A 121 -3.41 3.34 -16.55
C LEU A 121 -3.19 2.30 -17.65
N ALA A 122 -3.11 2.70 -18.92
CA ALA A 122 -2.84 1.80 -20.03
C ALA A 122 -1.53 1.03 -19.84
N ILE A 123 -0.45 1.72 -19.47
CA ILE A 123 0.86 1.09 -19.22
C ILE A 123 0.84 0.24 -17.95
N PHE A 124 0.23 0.71 -16.86
CA PHE A 124 0.09 -0.09 -15.65
C PHE A 124 -0.66 -1.40 -15.92
N ASN A 125 -1.75 -1.34 -16.68
CA ASN A 125 -2.50 -2.53 -17.10
C ASN A 125 -1.68 -3.47 -17.99
N GLU A 126 -0.94 -2.93 -18.96
CA GLU A 126 -0.09 -3.74 -19.86
C GLU A 126 1.04 -4.47 -19.10
N LEU A 127 1.64 -3.79 -18.13
CA LEU A 127 2.64 -4.36 -17.24
C LEU A 127 2.04 -5.29 -16.17
N ARG A 128 0.71 -5.45 -16.14
CA ARG A 128 -0.03 -6.20 -15.11
C ARG A 128 0.29 -5.71 -13.70
N ILE A 129 0.49 -4.40 -13.59
CA ILE A 129 0.65 -3.70 -12.34
C ILE A 129 -0.76 -3.34 -11.88
N GLU A 130 -1.31 -4.17 -11.00
CA GLU A 130 -2.60 -3.88 -10.40
C GLU A 130 -2.44 -2.79 -9.35
N GLY A 131 -3.21 -1.72 -9.51
CA GLY A 131 -3.50 -0.81 -8.40
C GLY A 131 -4.30 -1.57 -7.39
N VAL A 132 -3.96 -1.37 -6.12
CA VAL A 132 -4.65 -2.11 -5.08
C VAL A 132 -6.02 -1.47 -4.92
N ARG A 133 -7.05 -2.12 -5.46
CA ARG A 133 -8.44 -1.84 -5.03
C ARG A 133 -8.65 -2.15 -3.54
N ASP A 134 -7.65 -2.78 -2.90
CA ASP A 134 -7.60 -3.18 -1.49
C ASP A 134 -6.42 -2.59 -0.67
N ALA A 135 -5.67 -1.58 -1.14
CA ALA A 135 -4.64 -0.93 -0.30
C ALA A 135 -5.26 0.20 0.48
N VAL A 136 -6.06 -0.20 1.45
CA VAL A 136 -6.07 0.52 2.69
C VAL A 136 -4.84 0.02 3.44
N ASP A 137 -3.93 0.92 3.80
CA ASP A 137 -2.54 0.63 4.23
C ASP A 137 -2.45 0.04 5.65
N GLY A 138 -3.39 -0.81 6.02
CA GLY A 138 -3.44 -1.49 7.30
C GLY A 138 -4.00 -2.91 7.19
N PRO A 139 -3.97 -3.65 8.30
CA PRO A 139 -4.34 -5.07 8.37
C PRO A 139 -5.68 -5.36 7.70
N TRP A 140 -5.73 -6.41 6.86
CA TRP A 140 -6.92 -6.79 6.07
C TRP A 140 -7.53 -5.66 5.23
N GLY A 141 -6.71 -4.71 4.76
CA GLY A 141 -7.19 -3.57 3.99
C GLY A 141 -8.11 -2.67 4.82
N GLN A 142 -7.72 -2.32 6.05
CA GLN A 142 -8.44 -1.36 6.89
C GLN A 142 -7.51 -0.26 7.43
N THR A 143 -8.01 0.97 7.50
CA THR A 143 -7.35 2.07 8.24
C THR A 143 -7.90 2.06 9.66
N LEU A 144 -7.02 1.90 10.63
CA LEU A 144 -7.37 1.75 12.04
C LEU A 144 -7.08 3.05 12.81
N THR A 145 -7.84 4.11 12.49
CA THR A 145 -7.58 5.50 12.95
C THR A 145 -7.63 5.70 14.47
N HIS A 146 -8.29 4.81 15.21
CA HIS A 146 -8.46 4.90 16.67
C HIS A 146 -7.90 3.68 17.41
N THR A 147 -6.99 2.95 16.77
CA THR A 147 -6.39 1.74 17.32
C THR A 147 -4.96 2.04 17.73
N SER A 148 -4.51 1.45 18.84
CA SER A 148 -3.15 1.65 19.34
C SER A 148 -2.10 1.06 18.38
N SER A 149 -0.88 1.58 18.43
CA SER A 149 0.23 1.07 17.60
C SER A 149 0.49 -0.42 17.85
N SER A 150 0.43 -0.88 19.10
CA SER A 150 0.66 -2.29 19.45
C SER A 150 -0.39 -3.22 18.86
N VAL A 151 -1.66 -2.79 18.82
CA VAL A 151 -2.72 -3.55 18.15
C VAL A 151 -2.54 -3.54 16.63
N ILE A 152 -2.18 -2.40 16.04
CA ILE A 152 -1.91 -2.29 14.60
C ILE A 152 -0.76 -3.21 14.18
N GLU A 153 0.33 -3.24 14.95
CA GLU A 153 1.50 -4.10 14.72
C GLU A 153 1.10 -5.58 14.74
N LEU A 154 0.41 -6.02 15.79
CA LEU A 154 -0.04 -7.41 15.91
C LEU A 154 -1.00 -7.80 14.79
N PHE A 155 -1.96 -6.94 14.44
CA PHE A 155 -2.87 -7.19 13.32
C PHE A 155 -2.15 -7.27 11.98
N ALA A 156 -1.10 -6.47 11.76
CA ALA A 156 -0.33 -6.50 10.52
C ALA A 156 0.42 -7.84 10.36
N GLU A 157 0.96 -8.36 11.46
CA GLU A 157 1.56 -9.70 11.49
C GLU A 157 0.52 -10.80 11.21
N LEU A 158 -0.63 -10.78 11.88
CA LEU A 158 -1.71 -11.75 11.64
C LEU A 158 -2.22 -11.74 10.20
N ALA A 159 -2.37 -10.56 9.61
CA ALA A 159 -2.75 -10.42 8.21
C ALA A 159 -1.68 -11.01 7.27
N THR A 160 -0.40 -10.84 7.59
CA THR A 160 0.72 -11.43 6.84
C THR A 160 0.76 -12.95 6.96
N LEU A 161 0.39 -13.49 8.13
CA LEU A 161 0.20 -14.93 8.37
C LEU A 161 -1.05 -15.52 7.71
N GLY A 162 -1.84 -14.70 7.01
CA GLY A 162 -3.04 -15.12 6.30
C GLY A 162 -4.21 -15.46 7.21
N VAL A 163 -4.22 -14.97 8.45
CA VAL A 163 -5.35 -15.15 9.37
C VAL A 163 -6.58 -14.44 8.79
N ALA A 164 -7.76 -15.04 8.92
CA ALA A 164 -9.00 -14.41 8.46
C ALA A 164 -9.29 -13.11 9.23
N LYS A 165 -9.88 -12.13 8.53
CA LYS A 165 -10.24 -10.83 9.14
C LYS A 165 -11.23 -11.02 10.31
N PRO A 166 -10.92 -10.55 11.53
CA PRO A 166 -11.86 -10.55 12.64
C PRO A 166 -12.89 -9.42 12.54
N GLN A 167 -13.87 -9.45 13.43
CA GLN A 167 -14.62 -8.24 13.78
C GLN A 167 -13.71 -7.35 14.63
N ILE A 168 -13.52 -6.09 14.27
CA ILE A 168 -12.55 -5.16 14.90
C ILE A 168 -13.30 -4.08 15.68
N GLY A 169 -12.81 -3.75 16.88
CA GLY A 169 -13.32 -2.64 17.70
C GLY A 169 -14.78 -2.84 18.09
N ILE A 170 -15.06 -3.93 18.79
CA ILE A 170 -16.43 -4.32 19.16
C ILE A 170 -16.61 -4.34 20.68
N ASP A 171 -17.85 -4.19 21.12
CA ASP A 171 -18.24 -4.41 22.50
C ASP A 171 -18.93 -5.79 22.63
N ILE A 172 -18.50 -6.61 23.58
CA ILE A 172 -18.96 -8.00 23.73
C ILE A 172 -19.37 -8.38 25.15
N GLY A 173 -20.23 -9.39 25.25
CA GLY A 173 -20.76 -9.89 26.52
C GLY A 173 -21.90 -9.02 27.08
N GLU A 174 -22.44 -9.44 28.23
CA GLU A 174 -23.56 -8.73 28.89
C GLU A 174 -23.20 -7.29 29.28
N TYR A 175 -21.94 -7.05 29.63
CA TYR A 175 -21.44 -5.76 30.10
C TYR A 175 -20.82 -4.90 28.99
N TYR A 176 -20.93 -5.29 27.72
CA TYR A 176 -20.39 -4.54 26.58
C TYR A 176 -18.90 -4.22 26.76
N TRP A 177 -18.11 -5.24 27.06
CA TRP A 177 -16.68 -5.09 27.23
C TRP A 177 -16.00 -4.73 25.90
N PRO A 178 -15.18 -3.67 25.85
CA PRO A 178 -14.46 -3.32 24.63
C PRO A 178 -13.41 -4.38 24.31
N ALA A 179 -13.38 -4.79 23.05
CA ALA A 179 -12.43 -5.74 22.51
C ALA A 179 -11.87 -5.25 21.17
N GLU A 180 -10.57 -5.44 20.98
CA GLU A 180 -9.85 -5.03 19.78
C GLU A 180 -10.23 -5.90 18.59
N ALA A 181 -10.36 -7.22 18.81
CA ALA A 181 -10.80 -8.16 17.78
C ALA A 181 -11.55 -9.37 18.33
N LEU A 182 -12.48 -9.89 17.51
CA LEU A 182 -13.18 -11.16 17.75
C LEU A 182 -13.17 -12.04 16.50
N TRP A 183 -12.73 -13.29 16.69
CA TRP A 183 -12.95 -14.39 15.75
C TRP A 183 -14.09 -15.26 16.28
N THR A 184 -15.28 -15.08 15.71
CA THR A 184 -16.52 -15.69 16.21
C THR A 184 -16.50 -17.22 16.17
N GLU A 185 -16.01 -17.80 15.07
CA GLU A 185 -15.99 -19.26 14.87
C GLU A 185 -15.08 -19.98 15.88
N SER A 186 -13.89 -19.43 16.14
CA SER A 186 -12.92 -19.99 17.09
C SER A 186 -13.14 -19.54 18.53
N ARG A 187 -14.08 -18.61 18.75
CA ARG A 187 -14.36 -17.96 20.03
C ARG A 187 -13.12 -17.35 20.68
N VAL A 188 -12.26 -16.74 19.87
CA VAL A 188 -11.05 -16.05 20.31
C VAL A 188 -11.31 -14.55 20.34
N VAL A 189 -11.00 -13.90 21.46
CA VAL A 189 -11.06 -12.44 21.61
C VAL A 189 -9.69 -11.89 21.94
N LEU A 190 -9.31 -10.81 21.27
CA LEU A 190 -8.14 -10.01 21.59
C LEU A 190 -8.58 -8.72 22.30
N VAL A 191 -7.95 -8.43 23.42
CA VAL A 191 -8.23 -7.26 24.27
C VAL A 191 -6.96 -6.48 24.58
N GLU A 192 -7.10 -5.17 24.76
CA GLU A 192 -6.01 -4.30 25.20
C GLU A 192 -6.12 -3.99 26.70
N GLY A 193 -4.96 -3.91 27.38
CA GLY A 193 -4.87 -3.62 28.81
C GLY A 193 -5.20 -4.81 29.73
N GLU A 194 -4.84 -4.65 31.00
CA GLU A 194 -5.12 -5.62 32.07
C GLU A 194 -6.46 -5.29 32.74
N ASP A 195 -7.42 -6.20 32.65
CA ASP A 195 -8.70 -6.12 33.35
C ASP A 195 -9.18 -7.54 33.66
N ASP A 196 -8.99 -7.99 34.90
CA ASP A 196 -9.29 -9.36 35.30
C ASP A 196 -10.80 -9.63 35.37
N ASP A 197 -11.62 -8.61 35.64
CA ASP A 197 -13.08 -8.75 35.70
C ASP A 197 -13.64 -8.94 34.28
N ARG A 198 -13.17 -8.14 33.32
CA ARG A 198 -13.47 -8.33 31.90
C ARG A 198 -13.06 -9.73 31.44
N ASP A 199 -11.81 -10.10 31.69
CA ASP A 199 -11.25 -11.33 31.16
C ASP A 199 -11.95 -12.56 31.77
N ALA A 200 -12.27 -12.52 33.07
CA ALA A 200 -13.05 -13.57 33.72
C ALA A 200 -14.48 -13.66 33.20
N ALA A 201 -15.15 -12.53 32.97
CA ALA A 201 -16.51 -12.50 32.42
C ALA A 201 -16.54 -13.09 30.99
N LEU A 202 -15.63 -12.66 30.13
CA LEU A 202 -15.51 -13.18 28.76
C LEU A 202 -15.14 -14.66 28.73
N ALA A 203 -14.26 -15.11 29.63
CA ALA A 203 -13.94 -16.52 29.77
C ALA A 203 -15.14 -17.36 30.24
N ALA A 204 -15.94 -16.83 31.19
CA ALA A 204 -17.17 -17.47 31.65
C ALA A 204 -18.23 -17.58 30.53
N ASP A 205 -18.27 -16.61 29.63
CA ASP A 205 -19.10 -16.64 28.42
C ASP A 205 -18.58 -17.64 27.36
N GLY A 206 -17.39 -18.22 27.57
CA GLY A 206 -16.79 -19.25 26.73
C GLY A 206 -15.82 -18.73 25.67
N TYR A 207 -15.29 -17.52 25.82
CA TYR A 207 -14.23 -17.00 24.95
C TYR A 207 -12.84 -17.38 25.45
N LYS A 208 -11.90 -17.58 24.52
CA LYS A 208 -10.46 -17.59 24.81
C LYS A 208 -9.96 -16.16 24.71
N VAL A 209 -9.55 -15.59 25.84
CA VAL A 209 -9.10 -14.19 25.94
C VAL A 209 -7.59 -14.12 25.76
N TYR A 210 -7.15 -13.28 24.83
CA TYR A 210 -5.74 -12.95 24.57
C TYR A 210 -5.53 -11.47 24.82
N ARG A 211 -4.48 -11.11 25.55
CA ARG A 211 -4.08 -9.71 25.78
C ARG A 211 -3.00 -9.32 24.78
N VAL A 212 -3.13 -8.12 24.19
CA VAL A 212 -2.16 -7.60 23.20
C VAL A 212 -0.72 -7.64 23.73
N ALA A 213 -0.50 -7.24 24.98
CA ALA A 213 0.84 -7.16 25.58
C ALA A 213 1.54 -8.52 25.74
N ASP A 214 0.77 -9.60 25.87
CA ASP A 214 1.27 -10.94 26.20
C ASP A 214 1.21 -11.91 25.01
N THR A 215 0.73 -11.44 23.86
CA THR A 215 0.41 -12.29 22.72
C THR A 215 1.39 -12.06 21.56
N VAL A 216 1.97 -13.15 21.07
CA VAL A 216 2.72 -13.18 19.81
C VAL A 216 1.84 -13.70 18.67
N ALA A 217 2.03 -13.17 17.47
CA ALA A 217 1.15 -13.40 16.33
C ALA A 217 0.97 -14.87 15.96
N ASP A 218 2.06 -15.67 15.96
CA ASP A 218 2.01 -17.09 15.63
C ASP A 218 1.09 -17.89 16.58
N GLN A 219 1.17 -17.62 17.89
CA GLN A 219 0.32 -18.30 18.89
C GLN A 219 -1.16 -17.97 18.71
N LEU A 220 -1.45 -16.71 18.37
CA LEU A 220 -2.83 -16.28 18.13
C LEU A 220 -3.36 -16.84 16.79
N ALA A 221 -2.52 -16.88 15.75
CA ALA A 221 -2.87 -17.49 14.47
C ALA A 221 -3.22 -18.99 14.62
N GLU A 222 -2.42 -19.73 15.40
CA GLU A 222 -2.71 -21.12 15.76
C GLU A 222 -4.04 -21.25 16.50
N ALA A 223 -4.29 -20.38 17.49
CA ALA A 223 -5.51 -20.42 18.30
C ALA A 223 -6.78 -20.11 17.50
N VAL A 224 -6.68 -19.24 16.50
CA VAL A 224 -7.78 -18.85 15.61
C VAL A 224 -8.09 -19.93 14.56
N GLY A 225 -7.13 -20.82 14.27
CA GLY A 225 -7.32 -21.96 13.38
C GLY A 225 -6.64 -21.83 12.01
N ASN A 226 -5.60 -21.01 11.89
CA ASN A 226 -4.69 -21.09 10.74
C ASN A 226 -3.67 -22.20 10.99
N THR A 227 -4.04 -23.44 10.68
CA THR A 227 -3.06 -24.51 10.47
C THR A 227 -2.68 -24.48 9.00
N VAL A 228 -1.48 -23.99 8.69
CA VAL A 228 -0.75 -24.47 7.51
C VAL A 228 0.03 -25.70 7.94
#